data_AF-A0A7Y2DGI2-F1
#
_entry.id   AF-A0A7Y2DGI2-F1
#
_cell.length_a   1.000
_cell.length_b   1.000
_cell.length_c   1.000
_cell.angle_alpha   90.00
_cell.angle_beta   90.00
_cell.angle_gamma   90.00
#
_symmetry.space_group_name_H-M   'P 1'
#
loop_
_entity.id
_entity.type
_entity.pdbx_description
1 polymer ?
#
loop_
_entity_poly.entity_id
_entity_poly.type
_entity_poly.pdbx_seq_one_letter_code
_entity_poly.pdbx_strand_id
1 'polypeptide(L)'
;MKSFSEEKKLGTLELLLIKPVNIWQTVLGKFFGTFILGLIALIPTFLYTYTISELGTSKGNLDMGLVLGGYFGTIFLMACYTAIGIFSSTLSENQIVAFIAGLVSCFLFYYGFEGLSTLFSDGQASLFFQSLGMKHHFESIARGVLDTRDLVYFASLALFFLFLTVVQLKNLARR
;
A
#
# COMPACT_ATOMS: atom_id res chain seq x y z
N MET A 1 -8.98 6.53 -2.69
CA MET A 1 -8.90 7.17 -4.02
C MET A 1 -9.91 8.32 -4.22
N LYS A 2 -10.82 8.60 -3.28
CA LYS A 2 -11.55 9.89 -3.15
C LYS A 2 -10.75 10.95 -2.36
N SER A 3 -9.47 11.11 -2.67
CA SER A 3 -8.61 12.03 -1.92
C SER A 3 -8.44 13.32 -2.70
N PHE A 4 -7.27 13.58 -3.27
CA PHE A 4 -7.01 14.83 -3.98
C PHE A 4 -7.79 14.98 -5.29
N SER A 5 -8.20 13.88 -5.94
CA SER A 5 -8.97 13.95 -7.18
C SER A 5 -10.34 14.63 -7.00
N GLU A 6 -10.97 14.44 -5.84
CA GLU A 6 -12.27 15.06 -5.54
C GLU A 6 -12.11 16.55 -5.22
N GLU A 7 -11.06 16.92 -4.47
CA GLU A 7 -10.72 18.33 -4.20
C GLU A 7 -10.35 19.09 -5.47
N LYS A 8 -9.66 18.43 -6.41
CA LYS A 8 -9.39 18.99 -7.74
C LYS A 8 -10.68 19.21 -8.52
N LYS A 9 -11.54 18.20 -8.59
CA LYS A 9 -12.81 18.28 -9.30
C LYS A 9 -13.73 19.38 -8.74
N LEU A 10 -13.69 19.60 -7.43
CA LEU A 10 -14.50 20.61 -6.75
C LEU A 10 -13.83 22.01 -6.72
N GLY A 11 -12.60 22.15 -7.23
CA GLY A 11 -11.83 23.40 -7.15
C GLY A 11 -11.40 23.81 -5.73
N THR A 12 -11.60 22.94 -4.73
CA THR A 12 -11.25 23.22 -3.33
C THR A 12 -9.79 22.96 -3.01
N LEU A 13 -9.03 22.36 -3.94
CA LEU A 13 -7.60 22.11 -3.76
C LEU A 13 -6.82 23.43 -3.59
N GLU A 14 -7.14 24.48 -4.35
CA GLU A 14 -6.47 25.78 -4.24
C GLU A 14 -6.71 26.41 -2.86
N LEU A 15 -7.95 26.34 -2.38
CA LEU A 15 -8.34 26.80 -1.03
C LEU A 15 -7.59 26.04 0.07
N LEU A 16 -7.25 24.78 -0.17
CA LEU A 16 -6.49 23.97 0.78
C LEU A 16 -4.99 24.34 0.78
N LEU A 17 -4.44 24.68 -0.39
CA LEU A 17 -3.02 25.04 -0.55
C LEU A 17 -2.68 26.44 -0.01
N ILE A 18 -3.65 27.36 0.04
CA ILE A 18 -3.48 28.70 0.63
C ILE A 18 -3.55 28.70 2.17
N LYS A 19 -4.05 27.64 2.80
CA LYS A 19 -4.08 27.55 4.26
C LYS A 19 -2.65 27.47 4.81
N PRO A 20 -2.38 28.03 6.01
CA PRO A 20 -1.06 27.97 6.65
C PRO A 20 -0.77 26.58 7.24
N VAL A 21 -0.95 25.53 6.45
CA VAL A 21 -0.74 24.13 6.82
C VAL A 21 0.36 23.57 5.93
N ASN A 22 1.31 22.85 6.53
CA ASN A 22 2.39 22.26 5.75
C ASN A 22 1.83 21.18 4.81
N ILE A 23 2.26 21.15 3.55
CA ILE A 23 1.84 20.15 2.56
C ILE A 23 2.06 18.72 3.09
N TRP A 24 3.16 18.50 3.83
CA TRP A 24 3.42 17.22 4.49
C TRP A 24 2.33 16.84 5.49
N GLN A 25 1.82 17.78 6.28
CA GLN A 25 0.75 17.52 7.23
C GLN A 25 -0.56 17.15 6.52
N THR A 26 -0.88 17.83 5.42
CA THR A 26 -2.05 17.47 4.60
C THR A 26 -1.93 16.05 4.03
N VAL A 27 -0.77 15.72 3.45
CA VAL A 27 -0.54 14.41 2.86
C VAL A 27 -0.58 13.31 3.92
N LEU A 28 0.13 13.49 5.05
CA LEU A 28 0.14 12.55 6.15
C LEU A 28 -1.23 12.41 6.81
N GLY A 29 -1.99 13.49 6.97
CA GLY A 29 -3.36 13.44 7.51
C GLY A 29 -4.28 12.58 6.65
N LYS A 30 -4.24 12.75 5.32
CA LYS A 30 -5.02 11.92 4.38
C LYS A 30 -4.53 10.47 4.34
N PHE A 31 -3.21 10.26 4.47
CA PHE A 31 -2.61 8.94 4.59
C PHE A 31 -3.10 8.21 5.83
N PHE A 32 -2.91 8.78 7.01
CA PHE A 32 -3.34 8.15 8.27
C PHE A 32 -4.85 7.99 8.34
N GLY A 33 -5.64 8.95 7.85
CA GLY A 33 -7.10 8.80 7.78
C GLY A 33 -7.52 7.59 6.94
N THR A 34 -6.91 7.41 5.77
CA THR A 34 -7.22 6.26 4.89
C THR A 34 -6.66 4.95 5.47
N PHE A 35 -5.45 4.98 6.02
CA PHE A 35 -4.77 3.83 6.59
C PHE A 35 -5.50 3.29 7.83
N ILE A 36 -5.92 4.17 8.75
CA ILE A 36 -6.70 3.78 9.94
C ILE A 36 -8.05 3.19 9.54
N LEU A 37 -8.73 3.75 8.53
CA LEU A 37 -9.95 3.14 7.99
C LEU A 37 -9.71 1.72 7.48
N GLY A 38 -8.57 1.49 6.82
CA GLY A 38 -8.13 0.16 6.42
C GLY A 38 -7.86 -0.78 7.59
N LEU A 39 -7.22 -0.29 8.66
CA LEU A 39 -7.01 -1.07 9.90
C LEU A 39 -8.34 -1.45 10.56
N ILE A 40 -9.31 -0.54 10.60
CA ILE A 40 -10.66 -0.82 11.13
C ILE A 40 -11.33 -1.92 10.29
N ALA A 41 -11.15 -1.89 8.96
CA ALA A 41 -11.67 -2.92 8.07
C ALA A 41 -11.01 -4.31 8.27
N LEU A 42 -9.82 -4.38 8.87
CA LEU A 42 -9.19 -5.66 9.24
C LEU A 42 -9.76 -6.28 10.51
N ILE A 43 -10.28 -5.49 11.45
CA ILE A 43 -10.83 -5.99 12.72
C ILE A 43 -11.86 -7.13 12.55
N PRO A 44 -12.89 -7.01 11.68
CA PRO A 44 -13.87 -8.09 11.53
C PRO A 44 -13.26 -9.38 10.98
N THR A 45 -12.09 -9.33 10.34
CA THR A 45 -11.46 -10.54 9.79
C THR A 45 -10.91 -11.47 10.88
N PHE A 46 -10.66 -10.98 12.10
CA PHE A 46 -10.29 -11.84 13.23
C PHE A 46 -11.37 -12.87 13.57
N LEU A 47 -12.64 -12.59 13.24
CA LEU A 47 -13.73 -13.55 13.38
C LEU A 47 -13.49 -14.81 12.54
N TYR A 48 -12.90 -14.67 11.35
CA TYR A 48 -12.57 -15.82 10.51
C TYR A 48 -11.49 -16.69 11.17
N THR A 49 -10.42 -16.08 11.67
CA THR A 49 -9.36 -16.76 12.40
C THR A 49 -9.91 -17.55 13.59
N TYR A 50 -10.80 -16.93 14.37
CA TYR A 50 -11.46 -17.58 15.50
C TYR A 50 -12.34 -18.76 15.05
N THR A 51 -13.18 -18.56 14.03
CA THR A 51 -14.09 -19.59 13.52
C THR A 51 -13.32 -20.80 12.99
N ILE A 52 -12.23 -20.58 12.25
CA ILE A 52 -11.39 -21.66 11.71
C ILE A 52 -10.69 -22.43 12.85
N SER A 53 -10.24 -21.73 13.89
CA SER A 53 -9.60 -22.37 15.06
C SER A 53 -10.56 -23.28 15.83
N GLU A 54 -11.84 -22.90 15.95
CA GLU A 54 -12.86 -23.66 16.69
C GLU A 54 -13.55 -24.76 15.86
N LEU A 55 -13.87 -24.48 14.59
CA LEU A 55 -14.58 -25.41 13.69
C LEU A 55 -13.64 -26.29 12.84
N GLY A 56 -12.32 -26.10 12.96
CA GLY A 56 -11.33 -26.91 12.26
C GLY A 56 -11.33 -28.38 12.68
N THR A 57 -10.86 -29.27 11.80
CA THR A 57 -10.77 -30.73 12.02
C THR A 57 -10.01 -31.08 13.30
N SER A 58 -9.08 -30.22 13.72
CA SER A 58 -8.38 -30.31 15.01
C SER A 58 -8.47 -28.95 15.71
N LYS A 59 -9.08 -28.93 16.89
CA LYS A 59 -9.26 -27.70 17.68
C LYS A 59 -7.91 -27.07 17.99
N GLY A 60 -7.75 -25.79 17.67
CA GLY A 60 -6.54 -25.03 17.98
C GLY A 60 -5.29 -25.42 17.20
N ASN A 61 -5.39 -26.24 16.15
CA ASN A 61 -4.26 -26.57 15.26
C ASN A 61 -4.05 -25.47 14.20
N LEU A 62 -4.02 -24.22 14.63
CA LEU A 62 -3.80 -23.06 13.78
C LEU A 62 -2.37 -22.57 13.99
N ASP A 63 -1.60 -22.45 12.92
CA ASP A 63 -0.27 -21.85 13.00
C ASP A 63 -0.41 -20.34 13.24
N MET A 64 -0.34 -19.95 14.51
CA MET A 64 -0.46 -18.57 14.93
C MET A 64 0.68 -17.69 14.38
N GLY A 65 1.84 -18.29 14.07
CA GLY A 65 2.95 -17.59 13.43
C GLY A 65 2.60 -17.16 12.01
N LEU A 66 2.02 -18.07 11.22
CA LEU A 66 1.51 -17.77 9.88
C LEU A 66 0.39 -16.73 9.90
N VAL A 67 -0.54 -16.85 10.86
CA VAL A 67 -1.66 -15.91 10.97
C VAL A 67 -1.20 -14.51 11.34
N LEU A 68 -0.40 -14.38 12.39
CA LEU A 68 0.15 -13.08 12.79
C LEU A 68 1.04 -12.50 11.68
N GLY A 69 1.88 -13.32 11.05
CA GLY A 69 2.67 -12.96 9.88
C GLY A 69 1.81 -12.40 8.75
N GLY A 70 0.74 -13.10 8.37
CA GLY A 70 -0.21 -12.64 7.36
C GLY A 70 -0.86 -11.29 7.71
N TYR A 71 -1.25 -11.08 8.97
CA TYR A 71 -1.79 -9.79 9.42
C TYR A 71 -0.76 -8.66 9.33
N PHE A 72 0.45 -8.88 9.84
CA PHE A 72 1.53 -7.89 9.75
C PHE A 72 1.86 -7.56 8.30
N GLY A 73 2.00 -8.57 7.44
CA GLY A 73 2.25 -8.39 6.01
C GLY A 73 1.14 -7.58 5.35
N THR A 74 -0.11 -7.85 5.71
CA THR A 74 -1.28 -7.12 5.16
C THR A 74 -1.28 -5.65 5.59
N ILE A 75 -0.89 -5.35 6.84
CA ILE A 75 -0.77 -3.96 7.32
C ILE A 75 0.29 -3.20 6.53
N PHE A 76 1.47 -3.79 6.30
CA PHE A 76 2.53 -3.15 5.50
C PHE A 76 2.14 -2.99 4.03
N LEU A 77 1.50 -3.99 3.44
CA LEU A 77 0.99 -3.94 2.07
C LEU A 77 -0.07 -2.84 1.91
N MET A 78 -0.98 -2.74 2.89
CA MET A 78 -2.01 -1.71 2.94
C MET A 78 -1.42 -0.30 3.04
N ALA A 79 -0.34 -0.11 3.82
CA ALA A 79 0.37 1.16 3.88
C ALA A 79 0.89 1.57 2.49
N CYS A 80 1.52 0.65 1.77
CA CYS A 80 2.01 0.91 0.41
C CYS A 80 0.88 1.23 -0.57
N TYR A 81 -0.18 0.43 -0.59
CA TYR A 81 -1.34 0.68 -1.45
C TYR A 81 -2.05 1.99 -1.14
N THR A 82 -2.09 2.39 0.14
CA THR A 82 -2.62 3.69 0.55
C THR A 82 -1.75 4.82 0.01
N ALA A 83 -0.42 4.72 0.14
CA ALA A 83 0.51 5.71 -0.39
C ALA A 83 0.42 5.84 -1.92
N ILE A 84 0.39 4.72 -2.64
CA ILE A 84 0.22 4.66 -4.11
C ILE A 84 -1.14 5.27 -4.52
N GLY A 85 -2.22 4.90 -3.82
CA GLY A 85 -3.55 5.42 -4.12
C GLY A 85 -3.70 6.92 -3.87
N ILE A 86 -3.01 7.46 -2.86
CA ILE A 86 -2.94 8.90 -2.61
C ILE A 86 -2.15 9.60 -3.71
N PHE A 87 -0.97 9.10 -4.06
CA PHE A 87 -0.19 9.64 -5.17
C PHE A 87 -0.98 9.65 -6.47
N SER A 88 -1.62 8.53 -6.83
CA SER A 88 -2.45 8.43 -8.04
C SER A 88 -3.61 9.43 -8.06
N SER A 89 -4.20 9.74 -6.90
CA SER A 89 -5.24 10.77 -6.79
C SER A 89 -4.76 12.19 -7.10
N THR A 90 -3.44 12.43 -7.11
CA THR A 90 -2.86 13.71 -7.52
C THR A 90 -2.59 13.79 -9.03
N LEU A 91 -2.68 12.70 -9.78
CA LEU A 91 -2.36 12.70 -11.21
C LEU A 91 -3.51 13.17 -12.10
N SER A 92 -4.76 13.00 -11.65
CA SER A 92 -5.96 13.30 -12.45
C SER A 92 -7.05 13.94 -11.60
N GLU A 93 -7.83 14.84 -12.21
CA GLU A 93 -9.04 15.44 -11.64
C GLU A 93 -10.23 14.47 -11.74
N ASN A 94 -10.21 13.56 -12.71
CA ASN A 94 -11.21 12.52 -12.84
C ASN A 94 -10.90 11.36 -11.86
N GLN A 95 -11.78 11.18 -10.87
CA GLN A 95 -11.68 10.13 -9.85
C GLN A 95 -11.57 8.71 -10.45
N ILE A 96 -12.24 8.44 -11.58
CA ILE A 96 -12.19 7.11 -12.23
C ILE A 96 -10.78 6.88 -12.79
N VAL A 97 -10.22 7.87 -13.47
CA VAL A 97 -8.86 7.79 -14.03
C VAL A 97 -7.83 7.64 -12.92
N ALA A 98 -7.97 8.42 -11.84
CA ALA A 98 -7.11 8.31 -10.66
C ALA A 98 -7.22 6.93 -9.98
N PHE A 99 -8.42 6.34 -9.97
CA PHE A 99 -8.63 5.00 -9.43
C PHE A 99 -7.93 3.94 -10.27
N ILE A 100 -8.13 3.95 -11.59
CA ILE A 100 -7.52 3.00 -12.52
C ILE A 100 -5.99 3.10 -12.48
N ALA A 101 -5.43 4.32 -12.52
CA ALA A 101 -3.98 4.53 -12.45
C ALA A 101 -3.38 3.96 -11.15
N GLY A 102 -4.09 4.09 -10.03
CA GLY A 102 -3.65 3.56 -8.75
C GLY A 102 -3.75 2.05 -8.70
N LEU A 103 -4.83 1.47 -9.22
CA LEU A 103 -5.02 0.02 -9.32
C LEU A 103 -3.94 -0.63 -10.18
N VAL A 104 -3.67 -0.06 -11.37
CA VAL A 104 -2.60 -0.54 -12.26
C VAL A 104 -1.25 -0.43 -11.59
N SER A 105 -0.97 0.68 -10.90
CA SER A 105 0.27 0.84 -10.15
C SER A 105 0.43 -0.23 -9.08
N CYS A 106 -0.59 -0.45 -8.23
CA CYS A 106 -0.56 -1.51 -7.21
C CYS A 106 -0.35 -2.89 -7.83
N PHE A 107 -1.04 -3.20 -8.93
CA PHE A 107 -0.89 -4.46 -9.65
C PHE A 107 0.55 -4.65 -10.17
N LEU A 108 1.14 -3.61 -10.78
CA LEU A 108 2.51 -3.66 -11.30
C LEU A 108 3.54 -3.84 -10.19
N PHE A 109 3.42 -3.15 -9.06
CA PHE A 109 4.38 -3.32 -7.96
C PHE A 109 4.23 -4.67 -7.25
N TYR A 110 3.04 -5.27 -7.27
CA TYR A 110 2.81 -6.59 -6.69
C TYR A 110 3.24 -7.74 -7.61
N TYR A 111 2.75 -7.77 -8.85
CA TYR A 111 2.97 -8.88 -9.80
C TYR A 111 3.98 -8.58 -10.91
N GLY A 112 4.24 -7.32 -11.22
CA GLY A 112 5.05 -6.94 -12.39
C GLY A 112 6.49 -7.47 -12.33
N PHE A 113 7.11 -7.42 -11.16
CA PHE A 113 8.47 -7.93 -10.95
C PHE A 113 8.56 -9.46 -11.00
N GLU A 114 7.53 -10.16 -10.50
CA GLU A 114 7.43 -11.61 -10.63
C GLU A 114 7.30 -12.00 -12.11
N GLY A 115 6.39 -11.35 -12.85
CA GLY A 115 6.24 -11.58 -14.28
C GLY A 115 7.55 -11.34 -15.04
N LEU A 116 8.26 -10.26 -14.72
CA LEU A 116 9.54 -9.93 -15.35
C LEU A 116 10.62 -10.98 -15.05
N SER A 117 10.62 -11.57 -13.84
CA SER A 117 11.58 -12.60 -13.45
C SER A 117 11.51 -13.88 -14.29
N THR A 118 10.35 -14.16 -14.90
CA THR A 118 10.15 -15.34 -15.75
C THR A 118 10.84 -15.23 -17.12
N LEU A 119 11.22 -14.01 -17.51
CA LEU A 119 11.92 -13.75 -18.78
C LEU A 119 13.42 -14.07 -18.69
N PHE A 120 13.96 -14.25 -17.49
CA PHE A 120 15.38 -14.53 -17.27
C PHE A 120 15.59 -16.00 -16.98
N SER A 121 16.38 -16.67 -17.82
CA SER A 121 16.72 -18.09 -17.67
C SER A 121 17.77 -18.34 -16.58
N ASP A 122 18.55 -17.31 -16.22
CA ASP A 122 19.54 -17.37 -15.16
C ASP A 122 18.87 -17.23 -13.78
N GLY A 123 19.00 -18.27 -12.96
CA GLY A 123 18.36 -18.33 -11.64
C GLY A 123 18.74 -17.18 -10.70
N GLN A 124 19.96 -16.64 -10.79
CA GLN A 124 20.37 -15.48 -9.98
C GLN A 124 19.70 -14.18 -10.43
N ALA A 125 19.58 -13.96 -11.75
CA ALA A 125 18.89 -12.79 -12.28
C ALA A 125 17.40 -12.84 -11.95
N SER A 126 16.78 -14.02 -12.10
CA SER A 126 15.37 -14.23 -11.74
C SER A 126 15.09 -13.89 -10.27
N LEU A 127 15.92 -14.38 -9.34
CA LEU A 127 15.80 -14.07 -7.90
C LEU A 127 15.97 -12.59 -7.59
N PHE A 128 16.91 -11.91 -8.26
CA PHE A 128 17.11 -10.48 -8.09
C PHE A 128 15.85 -9.69 -8.47
N PHE A 129 15.23 -9.99 -9.61
CA PHE A 129 13.99 -9.33 -10.02
C PHE A 129 12.82 -9.63 -9.09
N GLN A 130 12.67 -10.88 -8.62
CA GLN A 130 11.64 -11.21 -7.63
C GLN A 130 11.80 -10.42 -6.33
N SER A 131 13.04 -10.23 -5.87
CA SER A 131 13.34 -9.46 -4.65
C SER A 131 12.98 -7.98 -4.75
N LEU A 132 12.67 -7.44 -5.93
CA LEU A 132 12.19 -6.06 -6.09
C LEU A 132 10.67 -5.94 -5.94
N GLY A 133 9.93 -7.04 -6.01
CA GLY A 133 8.48 -7.08 -5.98
C GLY A 133 7.88 -7.16 -4.58
N MET A 134 6.72 -6.53 -4.38
CA MET A 134 6.01 -6.60 -3.09
C MET A 134 5.61 -8.03 -2.73
N LYS A 135 5.30 -8.87 -3.72
CA LYS A 135 4.85 -10.26 -3.50
C LYS A 135 5.90 -11.09 -2.76
N HIS A 136 7.18 -11.02 -3.17
CA HIS A 136 8.26 -11.77 -2.55
C HIS A 136 8.40 -11.42 -1.05
N HIS A 137 8.39 -10.12 -0.73
CA HIS A 137 8.46 -9.63 0.65
C HIS A 137 7.19 -9.97 1.45
N PHE A 138 6.01 -9.91 0.82
CA PHE A 138 4.75 -10.27 1.47
C PHE A 138 4.70 -11.77 1.81
N GLU A 139 5.11 -12.64 0.88
CA GLU A 139 5.15 -14.10 1.12
C GLU A 139 6.18 -14.48 2.18
N SER A 140 7.32 -13.77 2.24
CA SER A 140 8.30 -13.91 3.32
C SER A 140 7.67 -13.66 4.70
N ILE A 141 6.99 -12.52 4.84
CA ILE A 141 6.29 -12.15 6.08
C ILE A 141 5.12 -13.10 6.38
N ALA A 142 4.35 -13.49 5.37
CA ALA A 142 3.18 -14.35 5.52
C ALA A 142 3.54 -15.76 6.02
N ARG A 143 4.79 -16.21 5.82
CA ARG A 143 5.32 -17.45 6.43
C ARG A 143 5.70 -17.31 7.92
N GLY A 144 5.41 -16.16 8.54
CA GLY A 144 5.73 -15.90 9.95
C GLY A 144 7.19 -15.45 10.18
N VAL A 145 7.97 -15.22 9.12
CA VAL A 145 9.35 -14.73 9.21
C VAL A 145 9.36 -13.22 9.01
N LEU A 146 9.49 -12.48 10.11
CA LEU A 146 9.63 -11.02 10.07
C LEU A 146 11.11 -10.64 9.92
N ASP A 147 11.57 -10.48 8.68
CA ASP A 147 12.90 -9.93 8.40
C ASP A 147 12.85 -8.40 8.30
N THR A 148 13.81 -7.73 8.91
CA THR A 148 14.09 -6.30 8.76
C THR A 148 14.14 -5.84 7.29
N ARG A 149 14.58 -6.70 6.37
CA ARG A 149 14.62 -6.39 4.92
C ARG A 149 13.24 -6.12 4.36
N ASP A 150 12.26 -6.94 4.74
CA ASP A 150 10.88 -6.81 4.26
C ASP A 150 10.23 -5.54 4.84
N LEU A 151 10.49 -5.25 6.13
CA LEU A 151 10.01 -4.04 6.80
C LEU A 151 10.57 -2.77 6.16
N VAL A 152 11.88 -2.74 5.90
CA VAL A 152 12.54 -1.60 5.25
C VAL A 152 12.04 -1.42 3.82
N TYR A 153 11.80 -2.51 3.08
CA TYR A 153 11.23 -2.45 1.74
C TYR A 153 9.86 -1.76 1.75
N PHE A 154 8.89 -2.24 2.53
CA PHE A 154 7.55 -1.63 2.56
C PHE A 154 7.58 -0.19 3.09
N ALA A 155 8.38 0.10 4.12
CA ALA A 155 8.51 1.46 4.64
C ALA A 155 9.09 2.41 3.59
N SER A 156 10.16 2.00 2.91
CA SER A 156 10.80 2.83 1.87
C SER A 156 9.86 3.10 0.70
N LEU A 157 9.10 2.09 0.25
CA LEU A 157 8.16 2.23 -0.85
C LEU A 157 6.98 3.14 -0.49
N ALA A 158 6.42 2.98 0.71
CA ALA A 158 5.37 3.89 1.20
C ALA A 158 5.87 5.34 1.29
N LEU A 159 7.06 5.56 1.87
CA LEU A 159 7.67 6.89 1.98
C LEU A 159 7.97 7.49 0.61
N PHE A 160 8.43 6.69 -0.35
CA PHE A 160 8.68 7.13 -1.72
C PHE A 160 7.42 7.68 -2.38
N PHE A 161 6.30 6.97 -2.33
CA PHE A 161 5.03 7.45 -2.90
C PHE A 161 4.44 8.65 -2.17
N LEU A 162 4.60 8.73 -0.85
CA LEU A 162 4.21 9.93 -0.08
C LEU A 162 5.07 11.13 -0.46
N PHE A 163 6.38 10.95 -0.64
CA PHE A 163 7.28 11.99 -1.12
C PHE A 163 6.87 12.47 -2.52
N LEU A 164 6.59 11.55 -3.46
CA LEU A 164 6.10 11.89 -4.80
C LEU A 164 4.80 12.70 -4.75
N THR A 165 3.89 12.36 -3.83
CA THR A 165 2.64 13.12 -3.61
C THR A 165 2.94 14.57 -3.21
N VAL A 166 3.88 14.77 -2.28
CA VAL A 166 4.27 16.11 -1.83
C VAL A 166 4.92 16.92 -2.96
N VAL A 167 5.82 16.30 -3.73
CA VAL A 167 6.46 16.94 -4.89
C VAL A 167 5.41 17.37 -5.91
N GLN A 168 4.44 16.50 -6.21
CA GLN A 168 3.38 16.79 -7.15
C GLN A 168 2.50 17.96 -6.68
N LEU A 169 2.10 17.98 -5.41
CA LEU A 169 1.31 19.08 -4.85
C LEU A 169 2.06 20.42 -4.87
N LYS A 170 3.37 20.41 -4.57
CA LYS A 170 4.22 21.61 -4.67
C LYS A 170 4.29 22.15 -6.10
N ASN A 171 4.34 21.27 -7.10
CA ASN A 171 4.33 21.68 -8.50
C ASN A 171 2.98 22.28 -8.92
N LEU A 172 1.87 21.78 -8.38
CA LEU A 172 0.55 22.36 -8.62
C LEU A 172 0.39 23.73 -7.95
N ALA A 173 0.90 23.91 -6.73
CA ALA A 173 0.83 25.19 -6.02
C ALA A 173 1.63 26.34 -6.69
N ARG A 174 2.51 26.00 -7.64
CA ARG A 174 3.31 26.97 -8.40
C ARG A 174 2.67 27.42 -9.71
N ARG A 175 1.60 26.75 -10.15
CA ARG A 175 0.84 27.12 -11.35
C ARG A 175 -0.28 28.07 -10.98
#